data_AF-A0A2P5F7W1-F1
#
_entry.id   AF-A0A2P5F7W1-F1
#
_cell.length_a   1.000
_cell.length_b   1.000
_cell.length_c   1.000
_cell.angle_alpha   90.00
_cell.angle_beta   90.00
_cell.angle_gamma   90.00
#
_symmetry.space_group_name_H-M   'P 1'
#
loop_
_entity.id
_entity.type
_entity.pdbx_description
1 polymer ?
#
loop_
_entity_poly.entity_id
_entity_poly.type
_entity_poly.pdbx_seq_one_letter_code
_entity_poly.pdbx_strand_id
1 'polypeptide(L)'
;MSPAKGHSSPHQNGSVTCRDQAAGATNEIEDFDLVPLLSSRTRPLNIERHISYAEIMSSAEMTNGHCHRNNIENREYVSSPLRRSGFNTPRSNGYCELHPMVADAWEALRRSLVSFRGQPVGTLAAVDHSVEELNYDQVFVRDFVPSALAFLMNGEEEVVKNFLLKTLRLQSWEKRVDQFKLGEGVMPASFKVLHDPIRNSETLIADFGESAIGRVAPVDSGFWWIILLRAYTKSTGDTSLAEMPEFQNGIRLILSLCLSEGFDTFPTLLCADGCCMIDRRMGVYGYPIEIQALFFMALRCAQLLLKQDDVGKEFVKLIDDRLHALSYHLRSYFWLDLKQLNDIYRYKTEEYSHTAVNKFNVMPDSLPDWVFDFMPTRGGYFIGNVSPAKMDFRWFCLGNCVAILSSLATPHQASAIMDLIEARWDELVGEMPLKICYPAIEGHEWRIVTGCDPKNTRWSYHNGGSWPVLLWLLTAACIKTGRPQIARRAIELAESRLSKDHWPEYYDGKAGRYVGKQARKFQTWSIAGYLVAKMMLEDPSHLGMISLEEDKQMKPPIKRSASWTC
;
A
#
# COMPACT_ATOMS: atom_id res chain seq x y z
N MET A 1 47.03 -13.63 56.63
CA MET A 1 48.11 -14.63 56.74
C MET A 1 47.55 -15.97 56.27
N SER A 2 48.18 -16.63 55.30
CA SER A 2 47.89 -18.01 54.85
C SER A 2 48.39 -19.02 55.91
N PRO A 3 47.99 -20.32 55.93
CA PRO A 3 47.99 -21.30 54.83
C PRO A 3 46.56 -21.91 54.59
N ALA A 4 46.28 -23.05 53.93
CA ALA A 4 47.09 -24.16 53.39
C ALA A 4 46.41 -24.85 52.17
N LYS A 5 46.84 -26.08 51.82
CA LYS A 5 46.13 -27.06 50.96
C LYS A 5 46.04 -28.41 51.69
N GLY A 6 45.03 -29.23 51.37
CA GLY A 6 44.98 -30.66 51.75
C GLY A 6 43.68 -31.36 51.28
N HIS A 7 43.81 -32.55 50.68
CA HIS A 7 42.70 -33.43 50.28
C HIS A 7 42.75 -34.75 51.06
N SER A 8 41.60 -35.34 51.42
CA SER A 8 41.21 -36.72 51.03
C SER A 8 39.87 -37.18 51.66
N SER A 9 39.25 -38.18 51.02
CA SER A 9 37.91 -38.80 51.18
C SER A 9 37.88 -39.94 52.27
N PRO A 10 36.87 -40.84 52.47
CA PRO A 10 35.74 -41.23 51.58
C PRO A 10 34.37 -41.77 52.16
N HIS A 11 33.41 -42.07 51.25
CA HIS A 11 32.23 -42.99 51.35
C HIS A 11 31.12 -42.70 52.41
N GLN A 12 29.83 -43.08 52.29
CA GLN A 12 29.03 -43.83 51.29
C GLN A 12 27.50 -43.53 51.44
N ASN A 13 26.72 -43.80 50.38
CA ASN A 13 25.26 -44.10 50.33
C ASN A 13 24.17 -43.10 50.81
N GLY A 14 23.12 -42.95 49.99
CA GLY A 14 21.86 -42.28 50.36
C GLY A 14 20.95 -41.96 49.17
N SER A 15 20.15 -42.93 48.69
CA SER A 15 19.19 -42.72 47.58
C SER A 15 17.79 -42.35 48.09
N VAL A 16 17.27 -41.18 47.74
CA VAL A 16 15.83 -40.88 47.79
C VAL A 16 15.45 -39.97 46.62
N THR A 17 14.58 -40.46 45.74
CA THR A 17 13.79 -39.63 44.82
C THR A 17 12.57 -39.07 45.55
N CYS A 18 12.27 -37.78 45.43
CA CYS A 18 10.94 -37.28 45.75
C CYS A 18 10.48 -36.17 44.79
N ARG A 19 9.16 -36.04 44.71
CA ARG A 19 8.38 -35.27 43.74
C ARG A 19 8.11 -33.84 44.23
N ASP A 20 7.70 -33.00 43.29
CA ASP A 20 6.81 -31.84 43.42
C ASP A 20 7.09 -30.78 44.51
N GLN A 21 7.46 -29.57 44.08
CA GLN A 21 6.62 -28.35 44.17
C GLN A 21 7.44 -27.07 43.90
N ALA A 22 7.09 -26.36 42.83
CA ALA A 22 7.43 -24.96 42.63
C ALA A 22 6.32 -24.28 41.83
N ALA A 23 5.23 -23.91 42.52
CA ALA A 23 4.17 -23.12 41.93
C ALA A 23 4.66 -21.67 41.74
N GLY A 24 4.91 -21.28 40.48
CA GLY A 24 5.15 -19.89 40.08
C GLY A 24 3.95 -19.39 39.28
N ALA A 25 3.27 -18.35 39.79
CA ALA A 25 1.99 -17.91 39.25
C ALA A 25 2.10 -17.37 37.82
N THR A 26 1.36 -17.98 36.89
CA THR A 26 0.99 -17.37 35.62
C THR A 26 -0.21 -16.45 35.86
N ASN A 27 -0.02 -15.13 35.72
CA ASN A 27 -1.13 -14.20 35.72
C ASN A 27 -1.94 -14.37 34.44
N GLU A 28 -3.05 -15.11 34.52
CA GLU A 28 -4.10 -15.06 33.52
C GLU A 28 -4.76 -13.68 33.59
N ILE A 29 -4.61 -12.88 32.52
CA ILE A 29 -5.35 -11.63 32.36
C ILE A 29 -6.68 -12.01 31.69
N GLU A 30 -7.78 -11.87 32.42
CA GLU A 30 -9.12 -12.18 31.92
C GLU A 30 -9.50 -11.27 30.74
N ASP A 31 -9.88 -11.87 29.61
CA ASP A 31 -10.35 -11.22 28.38
C ASP A 31 -11.67 -10.48 28.68
N PHE A 32 -11.66 -9.14 28.82
CA PHE A 32 -12.90 -8.35 28.89
C PHE A 32 -13.44 -8.10 27.47
N ASP A 33 -14.57 -8.73 27.15
CA ASP A 33 -15.32 -8.44 25.92
C ASP A 33 -15.87 -7.00 25.93
N LEU A 34 -15.46 -6.18 24.96
CA LEU A 34 -15.91 -4.78 24.80
C LEU A 34 -17.32 -4.64 24.16
N VAL A 35 -18.02 -5.75 23.91
CA VAL A 35 -19.30 -5.79 23.18
C VAL A 35 -20.56 -5.59 24.05
N PRO A 36 -20.67 -6.09 25.30
CA PRO A 36 -21.94 -6.05 26.05
C PRO A 36 -22.45 -4.65 26.43
N LEU A 37 -21.59 -3.63 26.49
CA LEU A 37 -21.96 -2.26 26.86
C LEU A 37 -22.87 -1.56 25.82
N LEU A 38 -23.01 -2.13 24.62
CA LEU A 38 -23.76 -1.54 23.50
C LEU A 38 -25.29 -1.75 23.56
N SER A 39 -25.83 -2.39 24.61
CA SER A 39 -27.25 -2.75 24.69
C SER A 39 -28.00 -2.16 25.89
N SER A 40 -27.99 -0.82 26.04
CA SER A 40 -28.99 -0.13 26.88
C SER A 40 -29.67 1.04 26.16
N ARG A 41 -31.00 1.05 26.24
CA ARG A 41 -31.92 1.89 25.45
C ARG A 41 -31.76 3.40 25.67
N THR A 42 -31.79 4.17 24.58
CA THR A 42 -32.33 5.54 24.59
C THR A 42 -33.47 5.68 23.57
N ARG A 43 -34.50 6.46 23.91
CA ARG A 43 -35.67 6.74 23.06
C ARG A 43 -35.44 8.02 22.24
N PRO A 44 -36.00 8.14 21.02
CA PRO A 44 -35.85 9.35 20.21
C PRO A 44 -36.61 10.53 20.81
N LEU A 45 -35.95 11.69 20.88
CA LEU A 45 -36.57 12.98 21.13
C LEU A 45 -36.67 13.74 19.80
N ASN A 46 -37.88 14.11 19.39
CA ASN A 46 -38.10 14.99 18.25
C ASN A 46 -37.60 16.40 18.58
N ILE A 47 -36.73 16.94 17.74
CA ILE A 47 -36.41 18.38 17.72
C ILE A 47 -36.50 18.83 16.26
N GLU A 48 -37.58 19.55 15.93
CA GLU A 48 -37.71 20.25 14.66
C GLU A 48 -36.67 21.38 14.59
N ARG A 49 -36.02 21.54 13.42
CA ARG A 49 -35.21 22.72 13.12
C ARG A 49 -35.60 23.26 11.75
N HIS A 50 -36.01 24.53 11.73
CA HIS A 50 -36.33 25.25 10.52
C HIS A 50 -35.11 25.39 9.60
N ILE A 51 -35.32 25.18 8.30
CA ILE A 51 -34.36 25.48 7.24
C ILE A 51 -34.71 26.86 6.66
N SER A 52 -33.76 27.80 6.71
CA SER A 52 -33.85 29.10 6.05
C SER A 52 -33.26 29.03 4.63
N TYR A 53 -33.99 29.52 3.64
CA TYR A 53 -33.57 29.55 2.23
C TYR A 53 -32.68 30.75 1.90
N ALA A 54 -31.42 30.47 1.55
CA ALA A 54 -30.47 31.27 0.75
C ALA A 54 -29.18 30.41 0.61
N GLU A 55 -28.48 30.28 -0.52
CA GLU A 55 -28.55 30.93 -1.84
C GLU A 55 -28.43 29.85 -2.94
N ILE A 56 -29.26 29.93 -3.99
CA ILE A 56 -29.02 29.25 -5.27
C ILE A 56 -29.27 30.30 -6.35
N MET A 57 -28.24 30.68 -7.12
CA MET A 57 -28.32 31.21 -8.49
C MET A 57 -26.90 31.52 -9.02
N SER A 58 -26.76 31.54 -10.35
CA SER A 58 -25.51 31.66 -11.13
C SER A 58 -24.62 30.40 -11.09
N SER A 59 -24.35 29.70 -12.19
CA SER A 59 -24.36 30.14 -13.60
C SER A 59 -24.78 29.02 -14.57
N ALA A 60 -25.67 29.33 -15.51
CA ALA A 60 -26.00 28.46 -16.65
C ALA A 60 -26.64 29.28 -17.80
N GLU A 61 -25.84 29.59 -18.83
CA GLU A 61 -26.32 29.96 -20.17
C GLU A 61 -25.60 29.05 -21.17
N MET A 62 -26.31 28.06 -21.72
CA MET A 62 -26.96 28.08 -23.04
C MET A 62 -26.03 27.87 -24.23
N THR A 63 -26.23 26.73 -24.91
CA THR A 63 -26.29 26.70 -26.39
C THR A 63 -27.33 25.66 -26.81
N ASN A 64 -28.22 26.03 -27.73
CA ASN A 64 -29.35 25.21 -28.19
C ASN A 64 -28.93 24.28 -29.35
N GLY A 65 -29.51 23.07 -29.36
CA GLY A 65 -29.52 22.17 -30.52
C GLY A 65 -30.88 21.45 -30.61
N HIS A 66 -31.53 21.49 -31.78
CA HIS A 66 -32.94 21.09 -31.92
C HIS A 66 -33.16 19.58 -32.16
N CYS A 67 -34.19 19.06 -31.49
CA CYS A 67 -35.25 18.19 -32.03
C CYS A 67 -34.92 17.14 -33.13
N HIS A 68 -35.16 15.87 -32.83
CA HIS A 68 -36.18 15.10 -33.58
C HIS A 68 -36.85 14.04 -32.69
N ARG A 69 -38.15 13.84 -32.91
CA ARG A 69 -39.07 13.02 -32.11
C ARG A 69 -39.78 12.03 -33.03
N ASN A 70 -39.70 10.73 -32.75
CA ASN A 70 -40.58 9.72 -33.34
C ASN A 70 -41.30 8.97 -32.20
N ASN A 71 -42.63 8.99 -32.25
CA ASN A 71 -43.49 8.10 -31.47
C ASN A 71 -43.51 6.71 -32.15
N ILE A 72 -43.79 5.64 -31.39
CA ILE A 72 -44.75 4.57 -31.78
C ILE A 72 -45.23 3.82 -30.52
N GLU A 73 -46.53 3.98 -30.29
CA GLU A 73 -47.56 3.12 -29.68
C GLU A 73 -47.23 1.99 -28.66
N ASN A 74 -47.70 2.24 -27.43
CA ASN A 74 -48.51 1.37 -26.56
C ASN A 74 -48.73 -0.11 -26.90
N ARG A 75 -48.59 -0.96 -25.87
CA ARG A 75 -49.61 -1.99 -25.56
C ARG A 75 -49.75 -2.18 -24.06
N GLU A 76 -50.95 -1.94 -23.53
CA GLU A 76 -51.28 -2.06 -22.11
C GLU A 76 -51.57 -3.52 -21.70
N TYR A 77 -51.28 -3.89 -20.45
CA TYR A 77 -52.14 -4.80 -19.68
C TYR A 77 -52.13 -4.44 -18.19
N VAL A 78 -53.32 -4.48 -17.61
CA VAL A 78 -53.74 -3.85 -16.35
C VAL A 78 -53.19 -4.52 -15.07
N SER A 79 -52.60 -3.68 -14.21
CA SER A 79 -52.69 -3.56 -12.72
C SER A 79 -53.39 -4.65 -11.89
N SER A 80 -53.03 -4.90 -10.62
CA SER A 80 -53.29 -4.03 -9.44
C SER A 80 -52.62 -4.61 -8.13
N PRO A 81 -52.79 -4.06 -6.90
CA PRO A 81 -52.02 -2.91 -6.39
C PRO A 81 -51.46 -3.08 -4.94
N LEU A 82 -50.51 -2.25 -4.49
CA LEU A 82 -50.46 -1.71 -3.11
C LEU A 82 -49.53 -0.46 -2.99
N ARG A 83 -49.51 0.22 -1.83
CA ARG A 83 -49.21 1.67 -1.67
C ARG A 83 -47.86 2.02 -1.02
N ARG A 84 -47.26 3.14 -1.50
CA ARG A 84 -46.32 4.10 -0.82
C ARG A 84 -44.97 3.52 -0.34
N SER A 85 -43.86 4.27 -0.23
CA SER A 85 -43.47 5.67 -0.51
C SER A 85 -41.97 5.65 -0.89
N GLY A 86 -41.41 6.47 -1.78
CA GLY A 86 -41.27 7.94 -1.67
C GLY A 86 -39.78 8.28 -1.46
N PHE A 87 -39.20 9.03 -2.42
CA PHE A 87 -37.78 9.35 -2.68
C PHE A 87 -37.05 8.43 -3.68
N ASN A 88 -36.85 8.98 -4.89
CA ASN A 88 -36.19 8.33 -6.01
C ASN A 88 -34.76 8.89 -6.20
N THR A 89 -33.74 8.12 -5.86
CA THR A 89 -32.57 8.00 -6.73
C THR A 89 -32.79 6.77 -7.61
N PRO A 90 -32.54 6.82 -8.93
CA PRO A 90 -32.65 5.64 -9.75
C PRO A 90 -31.49 4.71 -9.41
N ARG A 91 -31.76 3.64 -8.66
CA ARG A 91 -30.92 2.45 -8.69
C ARG A 91 -30.79 2.05 -10.15
N SER A 92 -29.57 2.11 -10.69
CA SER A 92 -29.22 1.40 -11.92
C SER A 92 -29.30 -0.08 -11.62
N ASN A 93 -30.51 -0.65 -11.73
CA ASN A 93 -30.74 -2.09 -11.81
C ASN A 93 -30.30 -2.60 -13.20
N GLY A 94 -29.13 -2.14 -13.64
CA GLY A 94 -28.41 -2.67 -14.78
C GLY A 94 -27.86 -4.01 -14.36
N TYR A 95 -28.54 -5.07 -14.80
CA TYR A 95 -27.85 -6.31 -15.11
C TYR A 95 -26.89 -6.01 -16.27
N CYS A 96 -25.75 -5.39 -15.93
CA CYS A 96 -24.57 -5.46 -16.76
C CYS A 96 -24.24 -6.96 -16.86
N GLU A 97 -24.01 -7.46 -18.08
CA GLU A 97 -23.49 -8.82 -18.25
C GLU A 97 -22.10 -8.85 -17.62
N LEU A 98 -22.04 -9.28 -16.34
CA LEU A 98 -20.81 -9.46 -15.61
C LEU A 98 -19.94 -10.41 -16.43
N HIS A 99 -18.91 -9.85 -17.07
CA HIS A 99 -17.94 -10.60 -17.85
C HIS A 99 -17.51 -11.81 -17.01
N PRO A 100 -17.65 -13.07 -17.47
CA PRO A 100 -17.66 -14.25 -16.57
C PRO A 100 -16.49 -14.32 -15.58
N MET A 101 -15.30 -13.89 -16.02
CA MET A 101 -14.09 -13.74 -15.19
C MET A 101 -14.26 -12.85 -13.95
N VAL A 102 -15.14 -11.86 -13.94
CA VAL A 102 -15.47 -11.00 -12.79
C VAL A 102 -16.26 -11.78 -11.74
N ALA A 103 -17.19 -12.65 -12.15
CA ALA A 103 -17.91 -13.52 -11.25
C ALA A 103 -16.98 -14.58 -10.64
N ASP A 104 -16.15 -15.22 -11.47
CA ASP A 104 -15.11 -16.18 -11.03
C ASP A 104 -14.14 -15.54 -10.03
N ALA A 105 -13.73 -14.29 -10.30
CA ALA A 105 -12.86 -13.52 -9.40
C ALA A 105 -13.52 -13.22 -8.05
N TRP A 106 -14.80 -12.83 -8.04
CA TRP A 106 -15.54 -12.60 -6.79
C TRP A 106 -15.73 -13.89 -5.98
N GLU A 107 -15.97 -15.04 -6.64
CA GLU A 107 -16.00 -16.33 -5.94
C GLU A 107 -14.63 -16.65 -5.33
N ALA A 108 -13.55 -16.53 -6.11
CA ALA A 108 -12.19 -16.79 -5.63
C ALA A 108 -11.78 -15.86 -4.47
N LEU A 109 -12.11 -14.57 -4.54
CA LEU A 109 -11.88 -13.62 -3.45
C LEU A 109 -12.68 -14.02 -2.19
N ARG A 110 -13.96 -14.37 -2.31
CA ARG A 110 -14.76 -14.79 -1.15
C ARG A 110 -14.29 -16.11 -0.54
N ARG A 111 -13.77 -17.05 -1.34
CA ARG A 111 -13.14 -18.29 -0.83
C ARG A 111 -11.83 -18.04 -0.06
N SER A 112 -11.18 -16.88 -0.26
CA SER A 112 -9.96 -16.50 0.47
C SER A 112 -10.21 -15.85 1.85
N LEU A 113 -11.48 -15.60 2.23
CA LEU A 113 -11.83 -14.93 3.48
C LEU A 113 -11.36 -15.71 4.72
N VAL A 114 -10.71 -15.00 5.64
CA VAL A 114 -10.30 -15.52 6.95
C VAL A 114 -11.26 -15.01 8.01
N SER A 115 -11.79 -15.93 8.82
CA SER A 115 -12.65 -15.62 9.95
C SER A 115 -11.94 -15.83 11.28
N PHE A 116 -12.25 -15.00 12.28
CA PHE A 116 -11.83 -15.14 13.67
C PHE A 116 -13.02 -14.93 14.59
N ARG A 117 -13.34 -15.91 15.43
CA ARG A 117 -14.52 -15.99 16.30
C ARG A 117 -15.82 -15.69 15.53
N GLY A 118 -15.92 -16.21 14.30
CA GLY A 118 -17.05 -16.03 13.39
C GLY A 118 -17.12 -14.68 12.66
N GLN A 119 -16.19 -13.75 12.90
CA GLN A 119 -16.11 -12.46 12.20
C GLN A 119 -15.09 -12.52 11.06
N PRO A 120 -15.37 -12.02 9.85
CA PRO A 120 -14.35 -11.93 8.80
C PRO A 120 -13.31 -10.86 9.20
N VAL A 121 -12.02 -11.23 9.17
CA VAL A 121 -10.90 -10.39 9.64
C VAL A 121 -9.83 -10.12 8.58
N GLY A 122 -9.95 -10.69 7.39
CA GLY A 122 -8.98 -10.50 6.32
C GLY A 122 -9.15 -11.50 5.17
N THR A 123 -8.15 -11.59 4.30
CA THR A 123 -8.05 -12.62 3.25
C THR A 123 -6.67 -13.26 3.26
N LEU A 124 -6.59 -14.57 2.98
CA LEU A 124 -5.34 -15.31 2.77
C LEU A 124 -4.52 -14.67 1.63
N ALA A 125 -3.19 -14.84 1.61
CA ALA A 125 -2.36 -14.38 0.50
C ALA A 125 -2.61 -15.19 -0.78
N ALA A 126 -2.76 -16.52 -0.66
CA ALA A 126 -3.14 -17.41 -1.76
C ALA A 126 -3.99 -18.59 -1.30
N VAL A 127 -4.81 -19.12 -2.21
CA VAL A 127 -5.59 -20.35 -2.01
C VAL A 127 -5.07 -21.44 -2.96
N ASP A 128 -3.82 -21.86 -2.75
CA ASP A 128 -3.13 -22.86 -3.59
C ASP A 128 -2.84 -24.15 -2.81
N HIS A 129 -3.71 -25.15 -2.96
CA HIS A 129 -3.54 -26.46 -2.33
C HIS A 129 -2.56 -27.39 -3.08
N SER A 130 -1.88 -26.91 -4.15
CA SER A 130 -0.94 -27.73 -4.92
C SER A 130 0.51 -27.65 -4.44
N VAL A 131 0.81 -26.74 -3.51
CA VAL A 131 2.15 -26.50 -2.93
C VAL A 131 2.05 -26.30 -1.42
N GLU A 132 3.18 -26.37 -0.71
CA GLU A 132 3.21 -26.03 0.71
C GLU A 132 2.85 -24.55 0.96
N GLU A 133 1.98 -24.31 1.94
CA GLU A 133 1.44 -22.99 2.24
C GLU A 133 2.55 -21.99 2.65
N LEU A 134 3.54 -22.45 3.43
CA LEU A 134 4.60 -21.66 4.07
C LEU A 134 4.06 -20.52 4.94
N ASN A 135 3.91 -19.34 4.34
CA ASN A 135 3.35 -18.14 4.97
C ASN A 135 2.20 -17.53 4.16
N TYR A 136 1.77 -18.14 3.04
CA TYR A 136 0.71 -17.58 2.18
C TYR A 136 -0.71 -17.97 2.63
N ASP A 137 -0.79 -18.80 3.67
CA ASP A 137 -1.93 -19.06 4.56
C ASP A 137 -2.17 -17.94 5.59
N GLN A 138 -1.37 -16.87 5.56
CA GLN A 138 -1.50 -15.71 6.43
C GLN A 138 -2.20 -14.54 5.73
N VAL A 139 -2.78 -13.65 6.53
CA VAL A 139 -3.31 -12.36 6.10
C VAL A 139 -2.18 -11.33 6.15
N PHE A 140 -1.62 -10.96 5.00
CA PHE A 140 -0.67 -9.84 4.92
C PHE A 140 -1.38 -8.50 4.85
N VAL A 141 -0.77 -7.48 5.45
CA VAL A 141 -1.32 -6.11 5.40
C VAL A 141 -1.37 -5.59 3.96
N ARG A 142 -0.31 -5.83 3.17
CA ARG A 142 -0.21 -5.37 1.77
C ARG A 142 -1.18 -6.10 0.83
N ASP A 143 -1.31 -7.42 0.95
CA ASP A 143 -2.19 -8.25 0.12
C ASP A 143 -3.67 -7.94 0.40
N PHE A 144 -4.00 -7.60 1.65
CA PHE A 144 -5.37 -7.25 2.02
C PHE A 144 -5.81 -5.87 1.52
N VAL A 145 -4.93 -4.91 1.20
CA VAL A 145 -5.32 -3.58 0.69
C VAL A 145 -6.25 -3.67 -0.54
N PRO A 146 -5.90 -4.36 -1.65
CA PRO A 146 -6.82 -4.50 -2.79
C PRO A 146 -8.09 -5.29 -2.44
N SER A 147 -8.01 -6.33 -1.60
CA SER A 147 -9.20 -7.05 -1.13
C SER A 147 -10.17 -6.11 -0.40
N ALA A 148 -9.64 -5.31 0.52
CA ALA A 148 -10.39 -4.34 1.30
C ALA A 148 -11.02 -3.25 0.41
N LEU A 149 -10.28 -2.75 -0.58
CA LEU A 149 -10.83 -1.80 -1.56
C LEU A 149 -11.98 -2.43 -2.37
N ALA A 150 -11.87 -3.68 -2.81
CA ALA A 150 -12.96 -4.38 -3.51
C ALA A 150 -14.20 -4.55 -2.61
N PHE A 151 -14.02 -4.97 -1.35
CA PHE A 151 -15.11 -5.09 -0.39
C PHE A 151 -15.76 -3.73 -0.06
N LEU A 152 -14.98 -2.66 0.13
CA LEU A 152 -15.50 -1.30 0.35
C LEU A 152 -16.32 -0.79 -0.85
N MET A 153 -15.81 -0.96 -2.08
CA MET A 153 -16.56 -0.62 -3.30
C MET A 153 -17.86 -1.42 -3.44
N ASN A 154 -17.90 -2.66 -2.94
CA ASN A 154 -19.09 -3.52 -2.93
C ASN A 154 -20.03 -3.28 -1.72
N GLY A 155 -19.68 -2.36 -0.80
CA GLY A 155 -20.45 -2.10 0.42
C GLY A 155 -20.30 -3.15 1.54
N GLU A 156 -19.32 -4.04 1.46
CA GLU A 156 -19.01 -5.08 2.44
C GLU A 156 -17.97 -4.58 3.48
N GLU A 157 -18.28 -3.48 4.19
CA GLU A 157 -17.32 -2.75 5.04
C GLU A 157 -16.81 -3.50 6.30
N GLU A 158 -17.58 -4.46 6.82
CA GLU A 158 -17.32 -5.12 8.11
C GLU A 158 -15.99 -5.89 8.15
N VAL A 159 -15.56 -6.54 7.05
CA VAL A 159 -14.26 -7.22 7.01
C VAL A 159 -13.08 -6.26 7.15
N VAL A 160 -13.22 -5.04 6.63
CA VAL A 160 -12.16 -4.01 6.68
C VAL A 160 -12.10 -3.39 8.07
N LYS A 161 -13.25 -3.07 8.67
CA LYS A 161 -13.37 -2.62 10.06
C LYS A 161 -12.75 -3.63 11.04
N ASN A 162 -13.08 -4.90 10.88
CA ASN A 162 -12.54 -5.99 11.71
C ASN A 162 -11.03 -6.16 11.51
N PHE A 163 -10.53 -6.14 10.27
CA PHE A 163 -9.09 -6.16 9.98
C PHE A 163 -8.35 -5.01 10.68
N LEU A 164 -8.85 -3.78 10.55
CA LEU A 164 -8.26 -2.58 11.16
C LEU A 164 -8.21 -2.71 12.70
N LEU A 165 -9.29 -3.19 13.32
CA LEU A 165 -9.37 -3.45 14.76
C LEU A 165 -8.41 -4.55 15.24
N LYS A 166 -8.33 -5.70 14.54
CA LYS A 166 -7.43 -6.79 14.95
C LYS A 166 -5.96 -6.39 14.76
N THR A 167 -5.60 -5.77 13.64
CA THR A 167 -4.22 -5.30 13.40
C THR A 167 -3.78 -4.22 14.38
N LEU A 168 -4.70 -3.34 14.83
CA LEU A 168 -4.45 -2.41 15.93
C LEU A 168 -4.22 -3.14 17.27
N ARG A 169 -5.00 -4.19 17.60
CA ARG A 169 -4.75 -5.04 18.79
C ARG A 169 -3.39 -5.74 18.70
N LEU A 170 -2.93 -6.14 17.51
CA LEU A 170 -1.59 -6.70 17.31
C LEU A 170 -0.49 -5.64 17.48
N GLN A 171 -0.75 -4.38 17.10
CA GLN A 171 0.19 -3.28 17.35
C GLN A 171 0.47 -3.08 18.85
N SER A 172 -0.50 -3.30 19.73
CA SER A 172 -0.30 -3.12 21.18
C SER A 172 0.46 -4.28 21.87
N TRP A 173 0.94 -5.27 21.13
CA TRP A 173 1.67 -6.41 21.70
C TRP A 173 3.12 -6.07 22.04
N GLU A 174 3.68 -6.72 23.06
CA GLU A 174 5.12 -6.68 23.30
C GLU A 174 5.83 -7.57 22.27
N LYS A 175 6.48 -6.94 21.28
CA LYS A 175 7.21 -7.65 20.23
C LYS A 175 8.70 -7.67 20.54
N ARG A 176 9.34 -8.82 20.38
CA ARG A 176 10.78 -9.03 20.63
C ARG A 176 11.42 -9.87 19.55
N VAL A 177 12.60 -9.43 19.08
CA VAL A 177 13.50 -10.22 18.25
C VAL A 177 14.74 -10.54 19.09
N ASP A 178 14.90 -11.81 19.45
CA ASP A 178 15.91 -12.29 20.39
C ASP A 178 15.89 -11.50 21.73
N GLN A 179 16.83 -10.56 21.92
CA GLN A 179 16.94 -9.71 23.12
C GLN A 179 16.50 -8.25 22.89
N PHE A 180 16.03 -7.90 21.68
CA PHE A 180 15.65 -6.54 21.31
C PHE A 180 14.13 -6.37 21.30
N LYS A 181 13.60 -5.41 22.08
CA LYS A 181 12.18 -5.02 22.03
C LYS A 181 11.96 -4.09 20.83
N LEU A 182 11.00 -4.41 19.96
CA LEU A 182 10.65 -3.56 18.81
C LEU A 182 9.90 -2.30 19.25
N GLY A 183 9.85 -1.31 18.34
CA GLY A 183 9.09 -0.08 18.55
C GLY A 183 7.59 -0.34 18.74
N GLU A 184 6.95 0.44 19.60
CA GLU A 184 5.55 0.21 20.00
C GLU A 184 4.59 0.39 18.82
N GLY A 185 4.85 1.34 17.92
CA GLY A 185 4.06 1.57 16.70
C GLY A 185 4.25 0.56 15.57
N VAL A 186 5.17 -0.41 15.68
CA VAL A 186 5.44 -1.37 14.60
C VAL A 186 4.20 -2.21 14.31
N MET A 187 3.71 -2.14 13.07
CA MET A 187 2.63 -3.00 12.57
C MET A 187 3.21 -4.34 12.09
N PRO A 188 2.47 -5.45 12.19
CA PRO A 188 2.93 -6.74 11.67
C PRO A 188 2.96 -6.74 10.14
N ALA A 189 3.79 -7.61 9.55
CA ALA A 189 3.76 -7.94 8.13
C ALA A 189 2.48 -8.71 7.78
N SER A 190 2.17 -9.70 8.63
CA SER A 190 1.08 -10.64 8.47
C SER A 190 0.57 -11.19 9.81
N PHE A 191 -0.59 -11.83 9.79
CA PHE A 191 -1.08 -12.64 10.89
C PHE A 191 -1.84 -13.89 10.42
N LYS A 192 -1.89 -14.91 11.27
CA LYS A 192 -2.65 -16.15 11.07
C LYS A 192 -3.65 -16.35 12.21
N VAL A 193 -4.79 -16.96 11.90
CA VAL A 193 -5.70 -17.54 12.89
C VAL A 193 -5.27 -19.00 13.14
N LEU A 194 -4.95 -19.35 14.37
CA LEU A 194 -4.83 -20.74 14.79
C LEU A 194 -6.11 -21.19 15.48
N HIS A 195 -6.61 -22.36 15.10
CA HIS A 195 -7.74 -23.02 15.74
C HIS A 195 -7.22 -24.20 16.57
N ASP A 196 -7.52 -24.20 17.87
CA ASP A 196 -7.28 -25.35 18.76
C ASP A 196 -8.54 -26.24 18.74
N PRO A 197 -8.51 -27.42 18.10
CA PRO A 197 -9.67 -28.30 17.96
C PRO A 197 -10.03 -29.01 19.27
N ILE A 198 -9.15 -29.01 20.29
CA ILE A 198 -9.40 -29.63 21.60
C ILE A 198 -10.11 -28.64 22.51
N ARG A 199 -9.66 -27.37 22.51
CA ARG A 199 -10.24 -26.29 23.33
C ARG A 199 -11.38 -25.55 22.62
N ASN A 200 -11.59 -25.82 21.33
CA ASN A 200 -12.51 -25.09 20.43
C ASN A 200 -12.31 -23.56 20.55
N SER A 201 -11.05 -23.14 20.57
CA SER A 201 -10.66 -21.76 20.77
C SER A 201 -9.78 -21.27 19.63
N GLU A 202 -9.91 -20.00 19.26
CA GLU A 202 -9.10 -19.38 18.22
C GLU A 202 -8.18 -18.32 18.82
N THR A 203 -6.92 -18.35 18.37
CA THR A 203 -5.88 -17.38 18.70
C THR A 203 -5.33 -16.73 17.43
N LEU A 204 -4.84 -15.50 17.55
CA LEU A 204 -4.07 -14.85 16.50
C LEU A 204 -2.59 -15.08 16.78
N ILE A 205 -1.80 -15.24 15.71
CA ILE A 205 -0.34 -15.11 15.75
C ILE A 205 0.03 -14.10 14.66
N ALA A 206 0.91 -13.16 14.99
CA ALA A 206 1.43 -12.16 14.06
C ALA A 206 2.92 -12.39 13.81
N ASP A 207 3.40 -11.94 12.65
CA ASP A 207 4.83 -11.85 12.33
C ASP A 207 5.19 -10.37 12.12
N PHE A 208 6.11 -9.85 12.92
CA PHE A 208 6.63 -8.48 12.82
C PHE A 208 8.00 -8.43 12.12
N GLY A 209 8.47 -9.57 11.60
CA GLY A 209 9.78 -9.75 10.98
C GLY A 209 10.66 -10.77 11.71
N GLU A 210 10.24 -11.29 12.88
CA GLU A 210 10.95 -12.33 13.63
C GLU A 210 10.95 -13.69 12.92
N SER A 211 9.87 -14.02 12.20
CA SER A 211 9.73 -15.27 11.44
C SER A 211 9.98 -15.08 9.94
N ALA A 212 9.94 -13.83 9.45
CA ALA A 212 10.16 -13.48 8.06
C ALA A 212 11.54 -13.95 7.54
N ILE A 213 11.57 -14.42 6.28
CA ILE A 213 12.80 -14.90 5.63
C ILE A 213 13.79 -13.74 5.51
N GLY A 214 14.95 -13.85 6.18
CA GLY A 214 15.96 -12.80 6.22
C GLY A 214 15.71 -11.70 7.26
N ARG A 215 14.70 -11.86 8.14
CA ARG A 215 14.29 -10.90 9.18
C ARG A 215 14.03 -9.49 8.65
N VAL A 216 13.32 -9.40 7.52
CA VAL A 216 12.93 -8.13 6.90
C VAL A 216 11.88 -7.39 7.73
N ALA A 217 12.01 -6.06 7.80
CA ALA A 217 11.10 -5.21 8.57
C ALA A 217 9.97 -4.66 7.67
N PRO A 218 8.69 -4.84 8.01
CA PRO A 218 7.55 -4.45 7.18
C PRO A 218 7.20 -2.95 7.34
N VAL A 219 8.11 -2.07 6.94
CA VAL A 219 8.02 -0.60 7.17
C VAL A 219 6.72 -0.02 6.61
N ASP A 220 6.29 -0.48 5.45
CA ASP A 220 5.09 -0.02 4.78
C ASP A 220 3.77 -0.56 5.33
N SER A 221 3.76 -1.57 6.21
CA SER A 221 2.52 -2.05 6.83
C SER A 221 1.85 -0.96 7.69
N GLY A 222 2.65 -0.11 8.34
CA GLY A 222 2.14 1.08 9.04
C GLY A 222 1.51 2.10 8.10
N PHE A 223 2.13 2.34 6.95
CA PHE A 223 1.63 3.29 5.96
C PHE A 223 0.36 2.78 5.29
N TRP A 224 0.33 1.51 4.88
CA TRP A 224 -0.86 0.88 4.31
C TRP A 224 -2.03 0.84 5.30
N TRP A 225 -1.78 0.62 6.59
CA TRP A 225 -2.84 0.67 7.61
C TRP A 225 -3.46 2.07 7.75
N ILE A 226 -2.65 3.14 7.81
CA ILE A 226 -3.16 4.53 7.84
C ILE A 226 -3.92 4.88 6.56
N ILE A 227 -3.39 4.47 5.39
CA ILE A 227 -4.03 4.68 4.09
C ILE A 227 -5.38 3.94 4.02
N LEU A 228 -5.44 2.70 4.51
CA LEU A 228 -6.65 1.88 4.50
C LEU A 228 -7.70 2.41 5.49
N LEU A 229 -7.30 2.89 6.66
CA LEU A 229 -8.21 3.59 7.59
C LEU A 229 -8.82 4.84 6.95
N ARG A 230 -8.03 5.61 6.19
CA ARG A 230 -8.52 6.75 5.41
C ARG A 230 -9.44 6.32 4.26
N ALA A 231 -9.18 5.18 3.62
CA ALA A 231 -10.05 4.63 2.58
C ALA A 231 -11.39 4.18 3.16
N TYR A 232 -11.39 3.49 4.31
CA TYR A 232 -12.59 3.10 5.06
C TYR A 232 -13.47 4.31 5.37
N THR A 233 -12.94 5.32 6.08
CA THR A 233 -13.73 6.51 6.49
C THR A 233 -14.26 7.30 5.29
N LYS A 234 -13.58 7.25 4.13
CA LYS A 234 -14.04 7.86 2.88
C LYS A 234 -15.10 7.05 2.15
N SER A 235 -15.07 5.72 2.24
CA SER A 235 -16.06 4.85 1.62
C SER A 235 -17.39 4.83 2.39
N THR A 236 -17.30 4.72 3.71
CA THR A 236 -18.46 4.52 4.60
C THR A 236 -19.07 5.85 5.06
N GLY A 237 -18.27 6.93 5.08
CA GLY A 237 -18.61 8.19 5.72
C GLY A 237 -18.56 8.15 7.26
N ASP A 238 -18.25 6.99 7.85
CA ASP A 238 -18.12 6.80 9.29
C ASP A 238 -16.71 7.21 9.77
N THR A 239 -16.62 8.33 10.48
CA THR A 239 -15.38 8.77 11.14
C THR A 239 -15.20 8.17 12.54
N SER A 240 -16.23 7.55 13.12
CA SER A 240 -16.22 7.15 14.55
C SER A 240 -15.11 6.16 14.87
N LEU A 241 -14.83 5.22 13.95
CA LEU A 241 -13.73 4.25 14.08
C LEU A 241 -12.36 4.94 14.18
N ALA A 242 -12.07 5.89 13.28
CA ALA A 242 -10.80 6.63 13.30
C ALA A 242 -10.70 7.57 14.52
N GLU A 243 -11.83 8.06 15.02
CA GLU A 243 -11.92 8.92 16.20
C GLU A 243 -11.76 8.17 17.54
N MET A 244 -11.79 6.84 17.56
CA MET A 244 -11.57 6.06 18.78
C MET A 244 -10.18 6.37 19.41
N PRO A 245 -10.06 6.47 20.74
CA PRO A 245 -8.79 6.75 21.41
C PRO A 245 -7.66 5.79 21.02
N GLU A 246 -7.99 4.51 20.83
CA GLU A 246 -7.07 3.45 20.43
C GLU A 246 -6.54 3.69 19.02
N PHE A 247 -7.39 4.10 18.08
CA PHE A 247 -7.00 4.42 16.70
C PHE A 247 -6.16 5.69 16.64
N GLN A 248 -6.54 6.74 17.38
CA GLN A 248 -5.73 7.95 17.51
C GLN A 248 -4.33 7.64 18.09
N ASN A 249 -4.27 6.78 19.10
CA ASN A 249 -3.00 6.31 19.66
C ASN A 249 -2.19 5.51 18.64
N GLY A 250 -2.81 4.57 17.91
CA GLY A 250 -2.14 3.76 16.89
C GLY A 250 -1.54 4.58 15.75
N ILE A 251 -2.27 5.60 15.27
CA ILE A 251 -1.75 6.59 14.30
C ILE A 251 -0.54 7.31 14.88
N ARG A 252 -0.64 7.85 16.11
CA ARG A 252 0.46 8.57 16.78
C ARG A 252 1.69 7.69 16.98
N LEU A 253 1.51 6.41 17.35
CA LEU A 253 2.62 5.47 17.52
C LEU A 253 3.35 5.18 16.19
N ILE A 254 2.64 5.05 15.07
CA ILE A 254 3.26 4.90 13.74
C ILE A 254 4.02 6.18 13.38
N LEU A 255 3.39 7.34 13.56
CA LEU A 255 3.99 8.65 13.28
C LEU A 255 5.27 8.88 14.09
N SER A 256 5.26 8.56 15.39
CA SER A 256 6.44 8.68 16.27
C SER A 256 7.64 7.88 15.78
N LEU A 257 7.43 6.73 15.14
CA LEU A 257 8.52 5.95 14.55
C LEU A 257 9.09 6.64 13.30
N CYS A 258 8.24 7.00 12.32
CA CYS A 258 8.70 7.57 11.04
C CYS A 258 9.05 9.06 11.07
N LEU A 259 8.64 9.81 12.10
CA LEU A 259 8.99 11.22 12.33
C LEU A 259 10.08 11.41 13.39
N SER A 260 10.60 10.32 13.98
CA SER A 260 11.67 10.38 14.98
C SER A 260 12.91 11.14 14.48
N GLU A 261 13.55 11.86 15.40
CA GLU A 261 14.85 12.50 15.14
C GLU A 261 15.97 11.45 15.15
N GLY A 262 17.02 11.69 14.35
CA GLY A 262 18.15 10.80 14.23
C GLY A 262 19.32 11.46 13.50
N PHE A 263 20.33 10.66 13.13
CA PHE A 263 21.52 11.13 12.39
C PHE A 263 21.28 11.35 10.89
N ASP A 264 20.06 11.10 10.41
CA ASP A 264 19.73 11.26 9.00
C ASP A 264 19.71 12.75 8.62
N THR A 265 20.35 13.07 7.49
CA THR A 265 20.44 14.44 6.94
C THR A 265 19.45 14.66 5.80
N PHE A 266 18.63 13.65 5.47
CA PHE A 266 17.60 13.72 4.45
C PHE A 266 16.18 13.72 5.08
N PRO A 267 15.19 14.36 4.43
CA PRO A 267 13.81 14.32 4.92
C PRO A 267 13.10 12.99 4.58
N THR A 268 13.69 12.17 3.73
CA THR A 268 13.26 10.81 3.41
C THR A 268 13.48 9.85 4.58
N LEU A 269 12.77 8.72 4.59
CA LEU A 269 12.90 7.69 5.61
C LEU A 269 13.97 6.66 5.20
N LEU A 270 15.06 6.57 5.96
CA LEU A 270 16.10 5.56 5.79
C LEU A 270 15.55 4.15 6.02
N CYS A 271 15.84 3.23 5.09
CA CYS A 271 15.33 1.87 5.09
C CYS A 271 16.42 0.82 4.81
N ALA A 272 16.26 -0.35 5.42
CA ALA A 272 17.00 -1.55 5.05
C ALA A 272 16.52 -2.10 3.68
N ASP A 273 17.28 -3.04 3.12
CA ASP A 273 16.84 -3.80 1.94
C ASP A 273 15.68 -4.74 2.34
N GLY A 274 14.77 -5.07 1.41
CA GLY A 274 13.64 -5.96 1.70
C GLY A 274 12.46 -5.33 2.48
N CYS A 275 12.37 -4.01 2.61
CA CYS A 275 11.49 -3.32 3.57
C CYS A 275 10.05 -3.02 3.10
N CYS A 276 9.68 -3.39 1.87
CA CYS A 276 8.41 -3.00 1.23
C CYS A 276 7.73 -4.18 0.52
N MET A 277 6.96 -3.97 -0.56
CA MET A 277 6.43 -5.08 -1.39
C MET A 277 7.56 -6.00 -1.88
N ILE A 278 8.72 -5.40 -2.14
CA ILE A 278 9.97 -6.12 -2.41
C ILE A 278 10.52 -6.61 -1.08
N ASP A 279 10.06 -7.78 -0.62
CA ASP A 279 10.39 -8.41 0.67
C ASP A 279 11.77 -9.11 0.73
N ARG A 280 12.65 -8.82 -0.24
CA ARG A 280 13.96 -9.48 -0.42
C ARG A 280 15.04 -8.52 -0.88
N ARG A 281 16.30 -8.90 -0.67
CA ARG A 281 17.48 -8.11 -1.02
C ARG A 281 17.53 -7.83 -2.53
N MET A 282 17.28 -6.58 -2.90
CA MET A 282 17.15 -6.11 -4.28
C MET A 282 17.84 -4.76 -4.53
N GLY A 283 18.66 -4.30 -3.59
CA GLY A 283 19.37 -3.03 -3.66
C GLY A 283 18.52 -1.83 -3.25
N VAL A 284 17.33 -2.06 -2.70
CA VAL A 284 16.34 -1.02 -2.35
C VAL A 284 16.63 -0.34 -1.01
N TYR A 285 17.70 -0.73 -0.30
CA TYR A 285 18.19 -0.04 0.88
C TYR A 285 18.54 1.44 0.61
N GLY A 286 18.48 2.28 1.65
CA GLY A 286 18.61 3.72 1.52
C GLY A 286 17.23 4.37 1.53
N TYR A 287 16.85 5.05 0.47
CA TYR A 287 15.61 5.84 0.39
C TYR A 287 14.75 5.39 -0.81
N PRO A 288 14.15 4.19 -0.78
CA PRO A 288 13.42 3.66 -1.93
C PRO A 288 12.13 4.44 -2.17
N ILE A 289 11.88 4.85 -3.43
CA ILE A 289 10.74 5.69 -3.83
C ILE A 289 9.38 5.11 -3.43
N GLU A 290 9.25 3.79 -3.38
CA GLU A 290 8.07 3.10 -2.86
C GLU A 290 7.75 3.49 -1.42
N ILE A 291 8.73 3.38 -0.51
CA ILE A 291 8.56 3.83 0.87
C ILE A 291 8.35 5.34 0.92
N GLN A 292 9.10 6.14 0.14
CA GLN A 292 8.98 7.60 0.24
C GLN A 292 7.60 8.11 -0.22
N ALA A 293 7.03 7.50 -1.26
CA ALA A 293 5.70 7.81 -1.75
C ALA A 293 4.59 7.33 -0.78
N LEU A 294 4.73 6.13 -0.20
CA LEU A 294 3.81 5.61 0.81
C LEU A 294 3.86 6.42 2.11
N PHE A 295 5.05 6.80 2.57
CA PHE A 295 5.25 7.66 3.73
C PHE A 295 4.60 9.04 3.51
N PHE A 296 4.84 9.66 2.35
CA PHE A 296 4.20 10.93 1.98
C PHE A 296 2.66 10.80 1.96
N MET A 297 2.12 9.72 1.39
CA MET A 297 0.68 9.48 1.35
C MET A 297 0.10 9.24 2.76
N ALA A 298 0.78 8.44 3.59
CA ALA A 298 0.36 8.14 4.95
C ALA A 298 0.38 9.38 5.86
N LEU A 299 1.38 10.26 5.72
CA LEU A 299 1.44 11.55 6.42
C LEU A 299 0.21 12.42 6.08
N ARG A 300 -0.11 12.57 4.78
CA ARG A 300 -1.31 13.33 4.35
C ARG A 300 -2.62 12.67 4.79
N CYS A 301 -2.69 11.33 4.81
CA CYS A 301 -3.84 10.62 5.37
C CYS A 301 -3.96 10.83 6.89
N ALA A 302 -2.87 10.77 7.63
CA ALA A 302 -2.85 10.98 9.08
C ALA A 302 -3.29 12.40 9.45
N GLN A 303 -2.86 13.42 8.71
CA GLN A 303 -3.31 14.81 8.89
C GLN A 303 -4.84 14.98 8.80
N LEU A 304 -5.50 14.16 7.97
CA LEU A 304 -6.97 14.14 7.82
C LEU A 304 -7.69 13.29 8.88
N LEU A 305 -6.98 12.38 9.56
CA LEU A 305 -7.52 11.44 10.53
C LEU A 305 -7.26 11.86 11.99
N LEU A 306 -6.22 12.66 12.24
CA LEU A 306 -5.87 13.11 13.59
C LEU A 306 -6.90 14.11 14.14
N LYS A 307 -7.34 13.85 15.38
CA LYS A 307 -8.13 14.81 16.16
C LYS A 307 -7.33 16.09 16.38
N GLN A 308 -8.04 17.21 16.42
CA GLN A 308 -7.46 18.53 16.68
C GLN A 308 -7.41 18.83 18.19
N ASP A 309 -7.04 17.82 18.99
CA ASP A 309 -6.62 18.00 20.38
C ASP A 309 -5.16 18.50 20.42
N ASP A 310 -4.64 18.85 21.60
CA ASP A 310 -3.33 19.51 21.66
C ASP A 310 -2.18 18.62 21.20
N VAL A 311 -2.21 17.32 21.57
CA VAL A 311 -1.27 16.30 21.05
C VAL A 311 -1.41 16.13 19.53
N GLY A 312 -2.63 16.08 19.01
CA GLY A 312 -2.87 15.96 17.57
C GLY A 312 -2.36 17.17 16.77
N LYS A 313 -2.49 18.40 17.30
CA LYS A 313 -1.93 19.62 16.69
C LYS A 313 -0.40 19.58 16.62
N GLU A 314 0.28 19.05 17.64
CA GLU A 314 1.73 18.86 17.64
C GLU A 314 2.15 17.90 16.51
N PHE A 315 1.48 16.75 16.37
CA PHE A 315 1.71 15.83 15.26
C PHE A 315 1.39 16.46 13.90
N VAL A 316 0.29 17.20 13.76
CA VAL A 316 -0.05 17.90 12.50
C VAL A 316 1.06 18.88 12.09
N LYS A 317 1.63 19.63 13.02
CA LYS A 317 2.76 20.52 12.73
C LYS A 317 4.00 19.73 12.26
N LEU A 318 4.37 18.65 12.95
CA LEU A 318 5.49 17.80 12.54
C LEU A 318 5.27 17.15 11.17
N ILE A 319 4.02 16.78 10.87
CA ILE A 319 3.59 16.28 9.56
C ILE A 319 3.77 17.37 8.49
N ASP A 320 3.29 18.60 8.72
CA ASP A 320 3.39 19.71 7.76
C ASP A 320 4.86 20.06 7.43
N ASP A 321 5.71 20.21 8.45
CA ASP A 321 7.14 20.49 8.30
C ASP A 321 7.83 19.38 7.49
N ARG A 322 7.55 18.10 7.80
CA ARG A 322 8.10 16.94 7.07
C ARG A 322 7.56 16.84 5.63
N LEU A 323 6.27 17.07 5.42
CA LEU A 323 5.62 17.03 4.10
C LEU A 323 6.22 18.09 3.16
N HIS A 324 6.47 19.30 3.67
CA HIS A 324 7.11 20.37 2.90
C HIS A 324 8.51 19.95 2.44
N ALA A 325 9.33 19.44 3.36
CA ALA A 325 10.69 18.98 3.06
C ALA A 325 10.71 17.78 2.08
N LEU A 326 9.84 16.77 2.29
CA LEU A 326 9.68 15.63 1.39
C LEU A 326 9.26 16.06 -0.01
N SER A 327 8.26 16.95 -0.14
CA SER A 327 7.81 17.44 -1.44
C SER A 327 8.92 18.14 -2.21
N TYR A 328 9.67 19.03 -1.56
CA TYR A 328 10.81 19.68 -2.20
C TYR A 328 11.86 18.66 -2.63
N HIS A 329 12.24 17.75 -1.73
CA HIS A 329 13.31 16.79 -1.96
C HIS A 329 12.98 15.80 -3.09
N LEU A 330 11.84 15.13 -3.02
CA LEU A 330 11.43 14.13 -4.00
C LEU A 330 11.18 14.77 -5.39
N ARG A 331 10.46 15.90 -5.45
CA ARG A 331 10.21 16.61 -6.73
C ARG A 331 11.47 17.17 -7.38
N SER A 332 12.52 17.45 -6.62
CA SER A 332 13.76 18.06 -7.14
C SER A 332 14.87 17.06 -7.46
N TYR A 333 14.99 15.98 -6.67
CA TYR A 333 16.15 15.08 -6.72
C TYR A 333 15.82 13.66 -7.16
N PHE A 334 14.60 13.17 -6.92
CA PHE A 334 14.17 11.85 -7.43
C PHE A 334 13.57 11.95 -8.84
N TRP A 335 13.13 13.15 -9.27
CA TRP A 335 12.55 13.33 -10.59
C TRP A 335 13.59 13.28 -11.70
N LEU A 336 13.35 12.41 -12.68
CA LEU A 336 14.16 12.25 -13.89
C LEU A 336 13.29 12.33 -15.15
N ASP A 337 13.66 13.25 -16.03
CA ASP A 337 13.21 13.36 -17.41
C ASP A 337 14.46 13.54 -18.31
N LEU A 338 14.29 13.63 -19.63
CA LEU A 338 15.42 13.79 -20.55
C LEU A 338 16.28 15.03 -20.26
N LYS A 339 15.69 16.13 -19.78
CA LYS A 339 16.42 17.35 -19.44
C LYS A 339 17.26 17.12 -18.17
N GLN A 340 16.65 16.57 -17.12
CA GLN A 340 17.35 16.28 -15.87
C GLN A 340 18.44 15.21 -16.06
N LEU A 341 18.22 14.21 -16.91
CA LEU A 341 19.24 13.24 -17.29
C LEU A 341 20.42 13.90 -18.02
N ASN A 342 20.17 14.86 -18.91
CA ASN A 342 21.23 15.64 -19.56
C ASN A 342 22.02 16.49 -18.56
N ASP A 343 21.36 17.10 -17.58
CA ASP A 343 22.02 17.85 -16.51
C ASP A 343 22.90 16.94 -15.65
N ILE A 344 22.41 15.76 -15.23
CA ILE A 344 23.16 14.78 -14.42
C ILE A 344 24.37 14.22 -15.18
N TYR A 345 24.20 13.90 -16.48
CA TYR A 345 25.30 13.47 -17.36
C TYR A 345 26.43 14.50 -17.46
N ARG A 346 26.15 15.76 -17.15
CA ARG A 346 27.10 16.89 -17.22
C ARG A 346 27.54 17.39 -15.83
N TYR A 347 27.24 16.65 -14.76
CA TYR A 347 27.65 17.02 -13.41
C TYR A 347 29.16 17.10 -13.26
N LYS A 348 29.59 18.03 -12.40
CA LYS A 348 30.94 18.01 -11.83
C LYS A 348 30.91 17.19 -10.55
N THR A 349 32.05 16.66 -10.17
CA THR A 349 32.24 15.89 -8.93
C THR A 349 33.03 16.71 -7.92
N GLU A 350 33.06 16.27 -6.67
CA GLU A 350 33.77 16.92 -5.55
C GLU A 350 33.30 18.37 -5.28
N GLU A 351 32.01 18.66 -5.53
CA GLU A 351 31.41 19.98 -5.30
C GLU A 351 31.16 20.27 -3.80
N TYR A 352 32.16 20.79 -3.08
CA TYR A 352 32.04 21.18 -1.68
C TYR A 352 31.44 22.60 -1.49
N SER A 353 30.12 22.76 -1.65
CA SER A 353 29.43 24.04 -1.41
C SER A 353 27.92 23.92 -1.17
N HIS A 354 27.33 24.84 -0.39
CA HIS A 354 25.88 25.03 -0.33
C HIS A 354 25.25 25.38 -1.70
N THR A 355 26.04 25.92 -2.64
CA THR A 355 25.62 26.23 -4.02
C THR A 355 25.91 25.11 -5.03
N ALA A 356 26.44 23.95 -4.59
CA ALA A 356 26.73 22.81 -5.47
C ALA A 356 25.53 22.37 -6.31
N VAL A 357 25.76 21.96 -7.56
CA VAL A 357 24.72 21.40 -8.44
C VAL A 357 24.59 19.90 -8.16
N ASN A 358 25.69 19.16 -8.16
CA ASN A 358 25.73 17.74 -7.82
C ASN A 358 25.65 17.50 -6.30
N LYS A 359 24.45 17.71 -5.71
CA LYS A 359 24.22 17.65 -4.26
C LYS A 359 24.62 16.33 -3.57
N PHE A 360 24.68 15.23 -4.31
CA PHE A 360 24.92 13.89 -3.77
C PHE A 360 26.28 13.31 -4.21
N ASN A 361 27.10 14.09 -4.93
CA ASN A 361 28.36 13.63 -5.55
C ASN A 361 28.19 12.36 -6.41
N VAL A 362 27.15 12.33 -7.26
CA VAL A 362 26.90 11.26 -8.23
C VAL A 362 27.96 11.32 -9.33
N MET A 363 28.58 10.19 -9.66
CA MET A 363 29.56 10.10 -10.74
C MET A 363 28.83 9.94 -12.09
N PRO A 364 29.00 10.86 -13.06
CA PRO A 364 28.37 10.72 -14.38
C PRO A 364 28.71 9.40 -15.08
N ASP A 365 29.93 8.91 -14.91
CA ASP A 365 30.41 7.65 -15.48
C ASP A 365 29.76 6.40 -14.84
N SER A 366 28.98 6.55 -13.76
CA SER A 366 28.18 5.47 -13.17
C SER A 366 26.73 5.41 -13.69
N LEU A 367 26.34 6.30 -14.61
CA LEU A 367 25.04 6.25 -15.26
C LEU A 367 24.93 4.98 -16.12
N PRO A 368 23.94 4.10 -15.88
CA PRO A 368 23.80 2.87 -16.66
C PRO A 368 23.41 3.16 -18.12
N ASP A 369 24.11 2.58 -19.10
CA ASP A 369 23.87 2.81 -20.54
C ASP A 369 22.39 2.73 -20.95
N TRP A 370 21.64 1.78 -20.38
CA TRP A 370 20.22 1.57 -20.69
C TRP A 370 19.35 2.80 -20.41
N VAL A 371 19.75 3.69 -19.49
CA VAL A 371 18.92 4.84 -19.10
C VAL A 371 18.81 5.88 -20.22
N PHE A 372 19.86 6.00 -21.04
CA PHE A 372 19.89 6.92 -22.18
C PHE A 372 18.96 6.45 -23.31
N ASP A 373 18.99 5.15 -23.61
CA ASP A 373 18.12 4.54 -24.62
C ASP A 373 16.66 4.42 -24.15
N PHE A 374 16.44 4.27 -22.85
CA PHE A 374 15.09 4.16 -22.25
C PHE A 374 14.39 5.52 -22.10
N MET A 375 15.11 6.60 -21.81
CA MET A 375 14.47 7.91 -21.57
C MET A 375 13.82 8.46 -22.86
N PRO A 376 12.50 8.63 -22.95
CA PRO A 376 11.85 9.20 -24.13
C PRO A 376 12.01 10.72 -24.18
N THR A 377 11.85 11.31 -25.38
CA THR A 377 11.81 12.78 -25.57
C THR A 377 10.67 13.46 -24.81
N ARG A 378 9.58 12.71 -24.57
CA ARG A 378 8.45 13.12 -23.73
C ARG A 378 8.17 12.04 -22.70
N GLY A 379 8.30 12.40 -21.44
CA GLY A 379 8.05 11.52 -20.31
C GLY A 379 9.09 11.73 -19.20
N GLY A 380 8.87 11.07 -18.08
CA GLY A 380 9.76 11.12 -16.92
C GLY A 380 9.17 10.34 -15.76
N TYR A 381 9.96 10.10 -14.72
CA TYR A 381 9.58 9.31 -13.55
C TYR A 381 10.36 9.70 -12.31
N PHE A 382 9.90 9.24 -11.15
CA PHE A 382 10.69 9.22 -9.94
C PHE A 382 11.57 7.96 -9.92
N ILE A 383 12.88 8.15 -9.88
CA ILE A 383 13.87 7.08 -9.85
C ILE A 383 13.80 6.29 -8.54
N GLY A 384 14.35 5.07 -8.55
CA GLY A 384 14.24 4.12 -7.46
C GLY A 384 14.78 4.61 -6.12
N ASN A 385 15.92 5.32 -6.11
CA ASN A 385 16.62 5.70 -4.88
C ASN A 385 17.59 6.87 -5.12
N VAL A 386 17.77 7.74 -4.12
CA VAL A 386 18.79 8.79 -4.10
C VAL A 386 19.44 8.81 -2.72
N SER A 387 20.74 8.57 -2.64
CA SER A 387 21.51 8.60 -1.39
C SER A 387 22.93 9.14 -1.62
N PRO A 388 23.77 9.35 -0.59
CA PRO A 388 25.15 9.80 -0.77
C PRO A 388 25.91 8.93 -1.78
N ALA A 389 26.45 9.55 -2.83
CA ALA A 389 27.16 8.95 -3.96
C ALA A 389 26.42 7.83 -4.72
N LYS A 390 25.08 7.70 -4.60
CA LYS A 390 24.27 6.67 -5.28
C LYS A 390 22.95 7.26 -5.79
N MET A 391 22.67 7.04 -7.07
CA MET A 391 21.32 7.12 -7.63
C MET A 391 20.98 5.78 -8.25
N ASP A 392 19.83 5.21 -7.86
CA ASP A 392 19.29 4.00 -8.49
C ASP A 392 18.28 4.42 -9.54
N PHE A 393 18.71 4.35 -10.81
CA PHE A 393 17.94 4.81 -11.95
C PHE A 393 16.77 3.88 -12.31
N ARG A 394 16.63 2.71 -11.70
CA ARG A 394 15.52 1.80 -12.04
C ARG A 394 14.16 2.47 -11.80
N TRP A 395 13.24 2.26 -12.72
CA TRP A 395 11.84 2.64 -12.55
C TRP A 395 11.14 1.64 -11.63
N PHE A 396 10.31 2.11 -10.71
CA PHE A 396 9.48 1.28 -9.82
C PHE A 396 8.01 1.68 -9.95
N CYS A 397 7.15 0.72 -10.28
CA CYS A 397 5.75 0.98 -10.63
C CYS A 397 4.93 1.55 -9.46
N LEU A 398 4.98 0.87 -8.31
CA LEU A 398 4.18 1.22 -7.13
C LEU A 398 4.52 2.63 -6.65
N GLY A 399 5.81 2.94 -6.45
CA GLY A 399 6.25 4.27 -6.03
C GLY A 399 5.79 5.40 -6.96
N ASN A 400 5.87 5.19 -8.29
CA ASN A 400 5.40 6.17 -9.26
C ASN A 400 3.86 6.32 -9.27
N CYS A 401 3.11 5.23 -9.14
CA CYS A 401 1.65 5.28 -9.04
C CYS A 401 1.20 5.97 -7.75
N VAL A 402 1.78 5.63 -6.60
CA VAL A 402 1.48 6.27 -5.31
C VAL A 402 1.90 7.74 -5.29
N ALA A 403 3.00 8.12 -5.96
CA ALA A 403 3.38 9.52 -6.12
C ALA A 403 2.31 10.32 -6.88
N ILE A 404 1.66 9.75 -7.89
CA ILE A 404 0.50 10.34 -8.56
C ILE A 404 -0.71 10.41 -7.61
N LEU A 405 -1.08 9.29 -6.99
CA LEU A 405 -2.29 9.18 -6.15
C LEU A 405 -2.28 10.11 -4.94
N SER A 406 -1.11 10.31 -4.32
CA SER A 406 -0.90 11.19 -3.17
C SER A 406 -0.73 12.69 -3.51
N SER A 407 -0.65 13.05 -4.80
CA SER A 407 -0.24 14.39 -5.28
C SER A 407 1.17 14.80 -4.85
N LEU A 408 2.06 13.83 -4.59
CA LEU A 408 3.49 14.08 -4.54
C LEU A 408 3.99 14.54 -5.91
N ALA A 409 3.59 13.84 -6.97
CA ALA A 409 3.82 14.27 -8.34
C ALA A 409 3.02 15.55 -8.63
N THR A 410 3.67 16.56 -9.20
CA THR A 410 2.94 17.69 -9.81
C THR A 410 2.14 17.23 -11.03
N PRO A 411 1.10 17.96 -11.50
CA PRO A 411 0.33 17.57 -12.69
C PRO A 411 1.19 17.31 -13.93
N HIS A 412 2.25 18.10 -14.12
CA HIS A 412 3.21 17.89 -15.20
C HIS A 412 3.97 16.56 -15.05
N GLN A 413 4.48 16.27 -13.85
CA GLN A 413 5.17 15.01 -13.56
C GLN A 413 4.25 13.80 -13.67
N ALA A 414 3.00 13.91 -13.19
CA ALA A 414 2.00 12.86 -13.31
C ALA A 414 1.65 12.57 -14.78
N SER A 415 1.47 13.61 -15.61
CA SER A 415 1.29 13.46 -17.05
C SER A 415 2.53 12.89 -17.75
N ALA A 416 3.74 13.22 -17.29
CA ALA A 416 4.99 12.72 -17.85
C ALA A 416 5.27 11.25 -17.49
N ILE A 417 4.82 10.79 -16.32
CA ILE A 417 4.82 9.35 -15.97
C ILE A 417 3.89 8.57 -16.91
N MET A 418 2.73 9.14 -17.25
CA MET A 418 1.82 8.51 -18.21
C MET A 418 2.36 8.53 -19.64
N ASP A 419 2.96 9.64 -20.09
CA ASP A 419 3.68 9.72 -21.37
C ASP A 419 4.78 8.65 -21.45
N LEU A 420 5.52 8.41 -20.35
CA LEU A 420 6.54 7.36 -20.27
C LEU A 420 5.93 5.95 -20.41
N ILE A 421 4.84 5.64 -19.71
CA ILE A 421 4.18 4.32 -19.77
C ILE A 421 3.61 4.06 -21.17
N GLU A 422 3.06 5.08 -21.84
CA GLU A 422 2.59 4.96 -23.23
C GLU A 422 3.77 4.79 -24.21
N ALA A 423 4.89 5.51 -24.02
CA ALA A 423 6.07 5.44 -24.88
C ALA A 423 6.92 4.17 -24.68
N ARG A 424 6.90 3.58 -23.47
CA ARG A 424 7.68 2.39 -23.07
C ARG A 424 6.77 1.23 -22.68
N TRP A 425 5.68 1.08 -23.42
CA TRP A 425 4.67 0.06 -23.15
C TRP A 425 5.25 -1.36 -23.16
N ASP A 426 6.11 -1.68 -24.14
CA ASP A 426 6.64 -3.04 -24.29
C ASP A 426 7.65 -3.39 -23.19
N GLU A 427 8.38 -2.40 -22.69
CA GLU A 427 9.33 -2.52 -21.58
C GLU A 427 8.64 -2.59 -20.20
N LEU A 428 7.60 -1.79 -19.97
CA LEU A 428 6.96 -1.61 -18.65
C LEU A 428 5.68 -2.46 -18.45
N VAL A 429 5.04 -2.87 -19.54
CA VAL A 429 3.80 -3.67 -19.55
C VAL A 429 4.00 -4.98 -20.31
N GLY A 430 4.50 -4.91 -21.54
CA GLY A 430 4.66 -6.07 -22.43
C GLY A 430 3.33 -6.77 -22.69
N GLU A 431 3.28 -8.08 -22.39
CA GLU A 431 2.12 -8.97 -22.55
C GLU A 431 1.44 -9.34 -21.21
N MET A 432 1.90 -8.78 -20.09
CA MET A 432 1.24 -8.92 -18.78
C MET A 432 1.51 -7.71 -17.88
N PRO A 433 0.49 -6.88 -17.56
CA PRO A 433 0.63 -5.77 -16.63
C PRO A 433 0.97 -6.25 -15.21
N LEU A 434 1.85 -5.58 -14.44
CA LEU A 434 2.85 -4.57 -14.82
C LEU A 434 4.20 -4.96 -14.27
N LYS A 435 5.28 -4.47 -14.87
CA LYS A 435 6.61 -4.63 -14.27
C LYS A 435 6.66 -4.00 -12.89
N ILE A 436 7.12 -4.74 -11.88
CA ILE A 436 7.34 -4.19 -10.54
C ILE A 436 8.47 -3.15 -10.55
N CYS A 437 9.54 -3.45 -11.28
CA CYS A 437 10.61 -2.53 -11.60
C CYS A 437 11.18 -2.78 -13.01
N TYR A 438 11.90 -1.79 -13.55
CA TYR A 438 12.60 -1.91 -14.83
C TYR A 438 13.95 -1.16 -14.81
N PRO A 439 15.01 -1.71 -15.44
CA PRO A 439 15.13 -3.07 -15.97
C PRO A 439 15.39 -4.10 -14.86
N ALA A 440 15.43 -5.38 -15.23
CA ALA A 440 15.99 -6.42 -14.36
C ALA A 440 17.51 -6.28 -14.25
N ILE A 441 18.02 -6.53 -13.05
CA ILE A 441 19.44 -6.69 -12.74
C ILE A 441 19.92 -8.04 -13.28
N GLU A 442 21.05 -8.05 -14.00
CA GLU A 442 21.64 -9.25 -14.63
C GLU A 442 23.13 -9.45 -14.26
N GLY A 443 23.70 -10.59 -14.65
CA GLY A 443 25.16 -10.83 -14.63
C GLY A 443 25.85 -10.66 -13.27
N HIS A 444 26.88 -9.80 -13.24
CA HIS A 444 27.65 -9.50 -12.02
C HIS A 444 26.86 -8.67 -11.02
N GLU A 445 26.07 -7.71 -11.50
CA GLU A 445 25.22 -6.86 -10.66
C GLU A 445 24.23 -7.73 -9.87
N TRP A 446 23.61 -8.74 -10.52
CA TRP A 446 22.71 -9.68 -9.83
C TRP A 446 23.38 -10.41 -8.67
N ARG A 447 24.61 -10.90 -8.87
CA ARG A 447 25.38 -11.59 -7.83
C ARG A 447 25.68 -10.67 -6.65
N ILE A 448 26.08 -9.42 -6.93
CA ILE A 448 26.51 -8.44 -5.93
C ILE A 448 25.31 -7.86 -5.15
N VAL A 449 24.29 -7.39 -5.87
CA VAL A 449 23.13 -6.68 -5.30
C VAL A 449 22.21 -7.64 -4.57
N THR A 450 21.82 -8.76 -5.19
CA THR A 450 20.87 -9.71 -4.58
C THR A 450 21.55 -10.71 -3.63
N GLY A 451 22.86 -10.92 -3.75
CA GLY A 451 23.55 -12.02 -3.08
C GLY A 451 23.30 -13.38 -3.73
N CYS A 452 23.15 -13.41 -5.07
CA CYS A 452 22.81 -14.60 -5.86
C CYS A 452 21.42 -15.20 -5.53
N ASP A 453 20.40 -14.37 -5.26
CA ASP A 453 19.06 -14.84 -4.87
C ASP A 453 18.37 -15.64 -6.00
N PRO A 454 18.11 -16.95 -5.81
CA PRO A 454 17.50 -17.80 -6.83
C PRO A 454 16.00 -17.56 -7.10
N LYS A 455 15.28 -16.80 -6.26
CA LYS A 455 13.89 -16.35 -6.54
C LYS A 455 13.90 -15.11 -7.44
N ASN A 456 14.90 -14.24 -7.27
CA ASN A 456 15.09 -12.98 -8.00
C ASN A 456 16.05 -13.10 -9.20
N THR A 457 15.96 -14.18 -9.98
CA THR A 457 16.70 -14.30 -11.26
C THR A 457 16.25 -13.24 -12.27
N ARG A 458 16.97 -13.07 -13.39
CA ARG A 458 16.64 -12.09 -14.42
C ARG A 458 15.16 -12.17 -14.85
N TRP A 459 14.46 -11.03 -14.86
CA TRP A 459 13.06 -10.90 -15.25
C TRP A 459 12.12 -11.85 -14.48
N SER A 460 12.34 -12.03 -13.17
CA SER A 460 11.59 -12.94 -12.29
C SER A 460 11.31 -12.31 -10.94
N TYR A 461 10.13 -12.58 -10.38
CA TYR A 461 9.70 -12.11 -9.05
C TYR A 461 9.91 -10.59 -8.89
N HIS A 462 10.69 -10.10 -7.93
CA HIS A 462 10.96 -8.67 -7.79
C HIS A 462 11.94 -8.11 -8.83
N ASN A 463 12.74 -8.96 -9.47
CA ASN A 463 13.77 -8.57 -10.41
C ASN A 463 13.23 -8.45 -11.84
N GLY A 464 12.31 -7.50 -12.07
CA GLY A 464 11.66 -7.28 -13.36
C GLY A 464 10.56 -8.31 -13.72
N GLY A 465 9.98 -8.99 -12.73
CA GLY A 465 8.75 -9.75 -12.91
C GLY A 465 7.55 -8.83 -13.21
N SER A 466 6.54 -9.37 -13.90
CA SER A 466 5.25 -8.71 -14.10
C SER A 466 4.25 -9.16 -13.03
N TRP A 467 3.59 -8.22 -12.36
CA TRP A 467 2.73 -8.45 -11.19
C TRP A 467 1.31 -7.95 -11.45
N PRO A 468 0.30 -8.85 -11.58
CA PRO A 468 -1.08 -8.48 -11.88
C PRO A 468 -1.71 -7.56 -10.82
N VAL A 469 -1.32 -7.68 -9.55
CA VAL A 469 -1.79 -6.80 -8.47
C VAL A 469 -1.57 -5.31 -8.76
N LEU A 470 -0.51 -4.93 -9.50
CA LEU A 470 -0.22 -3.53 -9.82
C LEU A 470 -1.25 -2.88 -10.76
N LEU A 471 -2.13 -3.67 -11.38
CA LEU A 471 -3.17 -3.20 -12.29
C LEU A 471 -4.14 -2.20 -11.63
N TRP A 472 -4.47 -2.36 -10.35
CA TRP A 472 -5.35 -1.41 -9.64
C TRP A 472 -4.67 -0.05 -9.41
N LEU A 473 -3.38 -0.06 -9.08
CA LEU A 473 -2.58 1.17 -8.86
C LEU A 473 -2.45 1.98 -10.15
N LEU A 474 -2.13 1.31 -11.26
CA LEU A 474 -2.12 1.96 -12.58
C LEU A 474 -3.51 2.50 -12.91
N THR A 475 -4.57 1.71 -12.73
CA THR A 475 -5.93 2.13 -13.03
C THR A 475 -6.33 3.39 -12.26
N ALA A 476 -6.08 3.42 -10.95
CA ALA A 476 -6.33 4.59 -10.12
C ALA A 476 -5.51 5.81 -10.59
N ALA A 477 -4.22 5.63 -10.92
CA ALA A 477 -3.37 6.70 -11.43
C ALA A 477 -3.81 7.21 -12.82
N CYS A 478 -4.26 6.31 -13.70
CA CYS A 478 -4.81 6.64 -15.02
C CYS A 478 -6.11 7.44 -14.91
N ILE A 479 -7.02 7.08 -14.00
CA ILE A 479 -8.25 7.85 -13.76
C ILE A 479 -7.88 9.24 -13.22
N LYS A 480 -6.98 9.32 -12.22
CA LYS A 480 -6.55 10.60 -11.64
C LYS A 480 -5.89 11.55 -12.65
N THR A 481 -5.20 11.00 -13.64
CA THR A 481 -4.53 11.77 -14.72
C THR A 481 -5.40 12.00 -15.95
N GLY A 482 -6.67 11.56 -15.95
CA GLY A 482 -7.58 11.70 -17.09
C GLY A 482 -7.22 10.82 -18.30
N ARG A 483 -6.49 9.72 -18.09
CA ARG A 483 -6.04 8.78 -19.14
C ARG A 483 -6.57 7.34 -18.96
N PRO A 484 -7.89 7.12 -18.82
CA PRO A 484 -8.45 5.78 -18.60
C PRO A 484 -8.23 4.79 -19.76
N GLN A 485 -7.83 5.25 -20.95
CA GLN A 485 -7.48 4.36 -22.07
C GLN A 485 -6.29 3.45 -21.79
N ILE A 486 -5.31 3.92 -21.01
CA ILE A 486 -4.12 3.15 -20.61
C ILE A 486 -4.56 1.97 -19.73
N ALA A 487 -5.44 2.24 -18.75
CA ALA A 487 -6.00 1.24 -17.86
C ALA A 487 -6.86 0.20 -18.60
N ARG A 488 -7.74 0.64 -19.53
CA ARG A 488 -8.54 -0.28 -20.37
C ARG A 488 -7.65 -1.26 -21.14
N ARG A 489 -6.63 -0.75 -21.85
CA ARG A 489 -5.66 -1.57 -22.60
C ARG A 489 -4.92 -2.57 -21.70
N ALA A 490 -4.56 -2.16 -20.48
CA ALA A 490 -3.91 -3.05 -19.52
C ALA A 490 -4.86 -4.14 -19.00
N ILE A 491 -6.11 -3.80 -18.69
CA ILE A 491 -7.13 -4.75 -18.23
C ILE A 491 -7.48 -5.76 -19.32
N GLU A 492 -7.73 -5.32 -20.56
CA GLU A 492 -7.99 -6.19 -21.72
C GLU A 492 -6.84 -7.19 -21.94
N LEU A 493 -5.59 -6.74 -21.78
CA LEU A 493 -4.40 -7.58 -21.85
C LEU A 493 -4.36 -8.63 -20.72
N ALA A 494 -4.69 -8.24 -19.48
CA ALA A 494 -4.77 -9.18 -18.36
C ALA A 494 -5.92 -10.20 -18.54
N GLU A 495 -7.11 -9.75 -18.95
CA GLU A 495 -8.30 -10.59 -19.20
C GLU A 495 -8.05 -11.67 -20.25
N SER A 496 -7.12 -11.44 -21.19
CA SER A 496 -6.75 -12.42 -22.21
C SER A 496 -6.25 -13.76 -21.64
N ARG A 497 -5.65 -13.77 -20.45
CA ARG A 497 -4.96 -14.96 -19.88
C ARG A 497 -5.00 -15.12 -18.36
N LEU A 498 -5.21 -14.08 -17.55
CA LEU A 498 -5.02 -14.13 -16.09
C LEU A 498 -5.87 -15.21 -15.40
N SER A 499 -7.14 -15.36 -15.79
CA SER A 499 -8.01 -16.44 -15.28
C SER A 499 -7.61 -17.82 -15.83
N LYS A 500 -7.24 -17.91 -17.11
CA LYS A 500 -6.78 -19.16 -17.77
C LYS A 500 -5.50 -19.72 -17.14
N ASP A 501 -4.61 -18.83 -16.73
CA ASP A 501 -3.37 -19.15 -16.02
C ASP A 501 -3.59 -19.39 -14.50
N HIS A 502 -4.86 -19.41 -14.04
CA HIS A 502 -5.28 -19.68 -12.66
C HIS A 502 -4.82 -18.62 -11.66
N TRP A 503 -4.92 -17.34 -12.04
CA TRP A 503 -4.62 -16.17 -11.20
C TRP A 503 -3.23 -16.20 -10.51
N PRO A 504 -2.11 -16.26 -11.26
CA PRO A 504 -0.79 -16.31 -10.68
C PRO A 504 -0.43 -15.06 -9.86
N GLU A 505 0.44 -15.28 -8.87
CA GLU A 505 1.12 -14.24 -8.10
C GLU A 505 1.92 -13.27 -8.99
N TYR A 506 2.73 -13.80 -9.92
CA TYR A 506 3.56 -13.03 -10.84
C TYR A 506 3.90 -13.80 -12.13
N TYR A 507 4.50 -13.11 -13.09
CA TYR A 507 4.90 -13.60 -14.41
C TYR A 507 6.34 -13.22 -14.75
N ASP A 508 7.03 -14.10 -15.47
CA ASP A 508 8.46 -14.01 -15.78
C ASP A 508 8.73 -13.66 -17.26
N GLY A 509 9.96 -13.18 -17.49
CA GLY A 509 10.49 -12.81 -18.79
C GLY A 509 10.25 -11.34 -19.15
N LYS A 510 11.00 -10.83 -20.13
CA LYS A 510 11.02 -9.41 -20.53
C LYS A 510 9.61 -8.84 -20.75
N ALA A 511 8.75 -9.55 -21.48
CA ALA A 511 7.36 -9.16 -21.73
C ALA A 511 6.33 -9.83 -20.79
N GLY A 512 6.73 -10.54 -19.73
CA GLY A 512 5.80 -11.23 -18.82
C GLY A 512 5.08 -12.44 -19.44
N ARG A 513 5.73 -13.12 -20.41
CA ARG A 513 5.13 -14.21 -21.18
C ARG A 513 4.89 -15.49 -20.37
N TYR A 514 5.76 -15.79 -19.41
CA TYR A 514 5.72 -17.05 -18.68
C TYR A 514 5.04 -16.85 -17.33
N VAL A 515 4.27 -17.82 -16.85
CA VAL A 515 3.84 -17.84 -15.44
C VAL A 515 5.09 -17.90 -14.56
N GLY A 516 5.11 -17.16 -13.45
CA GLY A 516 6.29 -17.01 -12.61
C GLY A 516 6.81 -18.35 -12.09
N LYS A 517 8.13 -18.54 -12.09
CA LYS A 517 8.81 -19.81 -11.79
C LYS A 517 8.42 -20.44 -10.44
N GLN A 518 8.04 -19.63 -9.47
CA GLN A 518 7.54 -20.02 -8.14
C GLN A 518 6.26 -19.26 -7.78
N ALA A 519 5.50 -18.78 -8.77
CA ALA A 519 4.25 -18.06 -8.53
C ALA A 519 3.18 -19.03 -8.02
N ARG A 520 2.54 -18.70 -6.89
CA ARG A 520 1.32 -19.40 -6.47
C ARG A 520 0.16 -19.09 -7.41
N LYS A 521 -0.73 -20.07 -7.56
CA LYS A 521 -2.04 -19.89 -8.19
C LYS A 521 -3.03 -19.30 -7.19
N PHE A 522 -4.13 -18.75 -7.69
CA PHE A 522 -5.19 -18.15 -6.87
C PHE A 522 -4.64 -17.19 -5.81
N GLN A 523 -3.63 -16.39 -6.19
CA GLN A 523 -3.07 -15.36 -5.32
C GLN A 523 -4.10 -14.24 -5.18
N THR A 524 -4.52 -13.98 -3.95
CA THR A 524 -5.68 -13.15 -3.65
C THR A 524 -5.51 -11.71 -4.14
N TRP A 525 -4.33 -11.10 -3.98
CA TRP A 525 -4.12 -9.72 -4.45
C TRP A 525 -4.10 -9.57 -5.98
N SER A 526 -3.86 -10.66 -6.74
CA SER A 526 -3.95 -10.66 -8.21
C SER A 526 -5.41 -10.67 -8.66
N ILE A 527 -6.25 -11.42 -7.93
CA ILE A 527 -7.70 -11.48 -8.12
C ILE A 527 -8.33 -10.14 -7.72
N ALA A 528 -8.03 -9.66 -6.51
CA ALA A 528 -8.57 -8.42 -5.97
C ALA A 528 -8.07 -7.19 -6.75
N GLY A 529 -6.81 -7.16 -7.18
CA GLY A 529 -6.27 -6.08 -8.02
C GLY A 529 -6.97 -5.97 -9.38
N TYR A 530 -7.35 -7.10 -9.98
CA TYR A 530 -8.21 -7.11 -11.17
C TYR A 530 -9.62 -6.57 -10.86
N LEU A 531 -10.27 -7.03 -9.79
CA LEU A 531 -11.61 -6.57 -9.39
C LEU A 531 -11.64 -5.06 -9.14
N VAL A 532 -10.71 -4.53 -8.33
CA VAL A 532 -10.60 -3.09 -8.05
C VAL A 532 -10.39 -2.29 -9.33
N ALA A 533 -9.56 -2.78 -10.27
CA ALA A 533 -9.33 -2.12 -11.55
C ALA A 533 -10.61 -2.05 -12.41
N LYS A 534 -11.42 -3.12 -12.46
CA LYS A 534 -12.73 -3.11 -13.14
C LYS A 534 -13.69 -2.12 -12.48
N MET A 535 -13.87 -2.24 -11.17
CA MET A 535 -14.82 -1.41 -10.40
C MET A 535 -14.48 0.09 -10.46
N MET A 536 -13.19 0.47 -10.43
CA MET A 536 -12.77 1.87 -10.62
C MET A 536 -13.00 2.40 -12.04
N LEU A 537 -12.95 1.56 -13.08
CA LEU A 537 -13.29 1.99 -14.44
C LEU A 537 -14.81 2.09 -14.67
N GLU A 538 -15.59 1.26 -13.99
CA GLU A 538 -17.05 1.27 -14.01
C GLU A 538 -17.61 2.48 -13.24
N ASP A 539 -17.08 2.76 -12.04
CA ASP A 539 -17.32 4.01 -11.30
C ASP A 539 -16.00 4.70 -10.87
N PRO A 540 -15.55 5.71 -11.65
CA PRO A 540 -14.43 6.58 -11.31
C PRO A 540 -14.56 7.33 -9.97
N SER A 541 -15.76 7.45 -9.39
CA SER A 541 -15.95 8.12 -8.09
C SER A 541 -15.20 7.40 -6.96
N HIS A 542 -15.02 6.08 -7.08
CA HIS A 542 -14.26 5.25 -6.16
C HIS A 542 -12.79 5.67 -6.00
N LEU A 543 -12.21 6.38 -6.99
CA LEU A 543 -10.86 6.93 -6.89
C LEU A 543 -10.68 7.77 -5.61
N GLY A 544 -11.71 8.48 -5.17
CA GLY A 544 -11.69 9.33 -3.98
C GLY A 544 -11.34 8.62 -2.67
N MET A 545 -11.42 7.28 -2.60
CA MET A 545 -10.97 6.49 -1.45
C MET A 545 -9.45 6.36 -1.35
N ILE A 546 -8.73 6.34 -2.49
CA ILE A 546 -7.28 6.09 -2.54
C ILE A 546 -6.48 7.24 -3.17
N SER A 547 -7.14 8.31 -3.62
CA SER A 547 -6.49 9.55 -4.04
C SER A 547 -6.59 10.67 -2.99
N LEU A 548 -5.63 11.59 -3.06
CA LEU A 548 -5.64 12.86 -2.37
C LEU A 548 -5.54 13.99 -3.41
N GLU A 549 -6.24 15.10 -3.19
CA GLU A 549 -6.15 16.28 -4.05
C GLU A 549 -4.83 17.04 -3.87
N GLU A 550 -4.50 17.93 -4.81
CA GLU A 550 -3.39 18.86 -4.65
C GLU A 550 -3.53 19.70 -3.36
N ASP A 551 -2.42 19.83 -2.64
CA ASP A 551 -2.36 20.77 -1.53
C ASP A 551 -2.06 22.19 -2.05
N LYS A 552 -3.02 23.10 -1.85
CA LYS A 552 -2.92 24.51 -2.24
C LYS A 552 -1.79 25.27 -1.52
N GLN A 553 -1.27 24.74 -0.42
CA GLN A 553 -0.15 25.30 0.33
C GLN A 553 1.22 24.82 -0.21
N MET A 554 1.29 23.64 -0.82
CA MET A 554 2.54 23.02 -1.31
C MET A 554 2.95 23.49 -2.72
N LYS A 555 2.76 24.78 -3.00
CA LYS A 555 3.04 25.38 -4.32
C LYS A 555 4.53 25.34 -4.67
N PRO A 556 4.84 25.15 -5.96
CA PRO A 556 6.11 25.48 -6.59
C PRO A 556 6.95 26.58 -5.91
N PRO A 557 8.11 26.36 -5.24
CA PRO A 557 9.00 27.49 -5.00
C PRO A 557 9.43 28.02 -6.37
N ILE A 558 9.10 29.27 -6.67
CA ILE A 558 9.38 29.89 -7.96
C ILE A 558 10.90 29.90 -8.15
N LYS A 559 11.40 29.08 -9.09
CA LYS A 559 12.80 29.12 -9.50
C LYS A 559 13.06 30.50 -10.12
N ARG A 560 13.66 31.41 -9.35
CA ARG A 560 14.25 32.63 -9.90
C ARG A 560 15.29 32.19 -10.92
N SER A 561 15.08 32.52 -12.19
CA SER A 561 16.10 32.36 -13.22
C SER A 561 17.31 33.18 -12.82
N ALA A 562 18.45 32.53 -12.62
CA ALA A 562 19.73 33.22 -12.63
C ALA A 562 19.98 33.67 -14.07
N SER A 563 19.57 34.90 -14.40
CA SER A 563 19.96 35.55 -15.65
C SER A 563 21.46 35.81 -15.60
N TRP A 564 22.23 35.02 -16.35
CA TRP A 564 23.65 35.29 -16.56
C TRP A 564 23.79 36.58 -17.37
N THR A 565 24.27 37.65 -16.74
CA THR A 565 24.82 38.80 -17.46
C THR A 565 26.19 38.43 -17.98
N CYS A 566 26.44 38.75 -19.26
CA CYS A 566 27.65 38.41 -20.02
C CYS A 566 28.94 39.02 -19.45
#